data_AF-X8HKE3-F1
#
_entry.id   AF-X8HKE3-F1
#
_cell.length_a   1.000
_cell.length_b   1.000
_cell.length_c   1.000
_cell.angle_alpha   90.00
_cell.angle_beta   90.00
_cell.angle_gamma   90.00
#
_symmetry.space_group_name_H-M   'P 1'
#
loop_
_entity.id
_entity.type
_entity.pdbx_description
1 polymer ?
#
loop_
_entity_poly.entity_id
_entity_poly.type
_entity_poly.pdbx_seq_one_letter_code
_entity_poly.pdbx_strand_id
1 'polypeptide(L)'
;MKIDLLDIETQYINNRNLNYAKKHYIELKYGIIRLEITYIDKIDSTFIEMESIIVGYKNETSLTINNEGNYEHSSCTCGFHNSMEPCGHVWQLAKYVIDNDLETPYEYEKDEDKEETVEKYFEKRSKTVQEIINNEWFKEILKEDIIDKLSKIETSSLNLVPSIEFDGLHSSRNFPKIKFKIGKDKLYTIRDIYSQIIIAIKDKEFKNFGKELKVSMHYNAFTDFSKKQLDFIIKYSDSINQFKKNILDLNENNMDDFYNTYFDNPYDEIIFEEEDFKIELIIEKIDKYYEIYLKNKYYNPKEKEKKKEKVQDKSDWRSYRFNNI
;
A
#
# COMPACT_ATOMS: atom_id res chain seq x y z
N MET A 1 37.94 33.35 14.33
CA MET A 1 37.85 33.10 12.86
C MET A 1 36.42 33.32 12.37
N LYS A 2 36.21 33.70 11.10
CA LYS A 2 34.86 33.90 10.53
C LYS A 2 34.49 32.73 9.60
N ILE A 3 33.36 32.07 9.84
CA ILE A 3 32.78 31.05 8.95
C ILE A 3 31.38 31.50 8.58
N ASP A 4 31.07 31.58 7.28
CA ASP A 4 29.71 31.77 6.80
C ASP A 4 28.99 30.42 6.77
N LEU A 5 28.28 30.12 7.86
CA LEU A 5 27.52 28.87 7.94
C LEU A 5 26.37 28.82 6.93
N LEU A 6 25.82 29.98 6.53
CA LEU A 6 24.73 30.03 5.56
C LEU A 6 25.23 29.60 4.18
N ASP A 7 26.41 30.07 3.78
CA ASP A 7 27.05 29.66 2.54
C ASP A 7 27.24 28.13 2.47
N ILE A 8 27.68 27.51 3.56
CA ILE A 8 27.77 26.04 3.69
C ILE A 8 26.38 25.39 3.59
N GLU A 9 25.36 25.94 4.27
CA GLU A 9 23.99 25.41 4.21
C GLU A 9 23.40 25.48 2.78
N THR A 10 23.79 26.47 1.97
CA THR A 10 23.33 26.57 0.57
C THR A 10 23.93 25.51 -0.36
N GLN A 11 25.01 24.82 0.06
CA GLN A 11 25.61 23.73 -0.73
C GLN A 11 24.79 22.43 -0.66
N TYR A 12 23.83 22.31 0.26
CA TYR A 12 22.99 21.12 0.40
C TYR A 12 21.83 21.14 -0.62
N ILE A 13 21.83 20.17 -1.53
CA ILE A 13 20.75 19.96 -2.50
C ILE A 13 19.48 19.48 -1.78
N ASN A 14 19.65 18.66 -0.73
CA ASN A 14 18.55 18.14 0.08
C ASN A 14 18.80 18.37 1.56
N ASN A 15 17.80 18.96 2.23
CA ASN A 15 17.79 19.16 3.68
C ASN A 15 17.93 17.87 4.50
N ARG A 16 17.85 16.67 3.91
CA ARG A 16 18.06 15.39 4.60
C ARG A 16 19.40 15.33 5.32
N ASN A 17 20.50 15.67 4.64
CA ASN A 17 21.85 15.61 5.24
C ASN A 17 22.02 16.67 6.33
N LEU A 18 21.51 17.88 6.08
CA LEU A 18 21.52 18.99 7.03
C LEU A 18 20.67 18.70 8.28
N ASN A 19 19.48 18.13 8.12
CA ASN A 19 18.61 17.73 9.24
C ASN A 19 19.25 16.61 10.06
N TYR A 20 19.93 15.67 9.40
CA TYR A 20 20.69 14.63 10.08
C TYR A 20 21.86 15.21 10.87
N ALA A 21 22.60 16.15 10.29
CA ALA A 21 23.68 16.89 10.95
C ALA A 21 23.21 17.55 12.25
N LYS A 22 22.10 18.30 12.18
CA LYS A 22 21.48 19.00 13.32
C LYS A 22 21.07 18.04 14.43
N LYS A 23 20.47 16.90 14.07
CA LYS A 23 20.02 15.88 15.05
C LYS A 23 21.18 15.24 15.83
N HIS A 24 22.32 15.01 15.17
CA HIS A 24 23.46 14.29 15.75
C HIS A 24 24.59 15.21 16.22
N TYR A 25 24.43 16.54 16.15
CA TYR A 25 25.46 17.50 16.54
C TYR A 25 25.92 17.34 18.00
N ILE A 26 25.01 16.96 18.91
CA ILE A 26 25.35 16.74 20.32
C ILE A 26 26.35 15.60 20.53
N GLU A 27 26.38 14.62 19.61
CA GLU A 27 27.33 13.50 19.67
C GLU A 27 28.75 13.96 19.28
N LEU A 28 28.87 14.96 18.41
CA LEU A 28 30.17 15.44 17.94
C LEU A 28 31.03 15.96 19.10
N LYS A 29 30.43 16.70 20.05
CA LYS A 29 31.17 17.29 21.19
C LYS A 29 31.97 16.26 21.99
N TYR A 30 31.44 15.05 22.13
CA TYR A 30 32.11 13.96 22.83
C TYR A 30 32.95 13.12 21.85
N GLY A 31 32.52 13.06 20.59
CA GLY A 31 33.08 12.25 19.50
C GLY A 31 34.42 12.70 18.94
N ILE A 32 34.85 13.95 19.16
CA ILE A 32 36.11 14.47 18.58
C ILE A 32 37.32 13.71 19.16
N ILE A 33 38.09 13.10 18.27
CA ILE A 33 39.38 12.47 18.56
C ILE A 33 40.51 13.46 18.30
N ARG A 34 40.45 14.15 17.15
CA ARG A 34 41.42 15.16 16.70
C ARG A 34 40.66 16.28 15.99
N LEU A 35 41.12 17.51 16.17
CA LEU A 35 40.68 18.66 15.39
C LEU A 35 41.87 19.60 15.24
N GLU A 36 42.18 19.97 14.00
CA GLU A 36 43.27 20.88 13.65
C GLU A 36 42.73 21.99 12.73
N ILE A 37 43.15 23.22 12.98
CA ILE A 37 42.84 24.39 12.14
C ILE A 37 44.15 25.04 11.74
N THR A 38 44.40 25.12 10.44
CA THR A 38 45.66 25.64 9.89
C THR A 38 45.39 26.66 8.80
N TYR A 39 46.15 27.75 8.80
CA TYR A 39 46.15 28.72 7.71
C TYR A 39 47.09 28.30 6.57
N ILE A 40 46.62 28.38 5.32
CA ILE A 40 47.39 28.01 4.13
C ILE A 40 47.73 29.29 3.33
N ASP A 41 48.92 29.84 3.59
CA ASP A 41 49.41 31.08 2.95
C ASP A 41 49.34 31.07 1.41
N LYS A 42 49.54 29.91 0.78
CA LYS A 42 49.62 29.79 -0.69
C LYS A 42 48.30 30.03 -1.41
N ILE A 43 47.18 29.78 -0.74
CA ILE A 43 45.84 29.89 -1.32
C ILE A 43 44.95 30.87 -0.55
N ASP A 44 45.49 31.50 0.50
CA ASP A 44 44.77 32.50 1.30
C ASP A 44 43.49 31.95 1.95
N SER A 45 43.58 30.70 2.43
CA SER A 45 42.46 29.92 2.95
C SER A 45 42.81 29.25 4.28
N THR A 46 41.79 28.99 5.10
CA THR A 46 41.91 28.20 6.33
C THR A 46 41.41 26.78 6.09
N PHE A 47 42.21 25.80 6.49
CA PHE A 47 41.90 24.38 6.44
C PHE A 47 41.58 23.86 7.84
N ILE A 48 40.43 23.23 7.97
CA ILE A 48 39.90 22.66 9.21
C ILE A 48 39.78 21.16 8.97
N GLU A 49 40.43 20.35 9.80
CA GLU A 49 40.37 18.89 9.71
C GLU A 49 40.00 18.28 11.05
N MET A 50 39.12 17.30 11.03
CA MET A 50 38.59 16.63 12.20
C MET A 50 38.53 15.12 12.00
N GLU A 51 38.97 14.41 13.03
CA GLU A 51 38.71 12.99 13.21
C GLU A 51 37.74 12.82 14.38
N SER A 52 36.62 12.14 14.14
CA SER A 52 35.58 11.98 15.15
C SER A 52 34.89 10.62 15.09
N ILE A 53 34.18 10.25 16.15
CA ILE A 53 33.23 9.15 16.17
C ILE A 53 31.82 9.74 16.30
N ILE A 54 31.01 9.58 15.26
CA ILE A 54 29.63 10.06 15.23
C ILE A 54 28.72 8.89 14.81
N VAL A 55 27.62 8.67 15.52
CA VAL A 55 26.71 7.52 15.31
C VAL A 55 27.45 6.17 15.31
N GLY A 56 28.48 6.04 16.15
CA GLY A 56 29.18 4.77 16.40
C GLY A 56 30.18 4.34 15.32
N TYR A 57 30.54 5.19 14.37
CA TYR A 57 31.64 4.93 13.44
C TYR A 57 32.61 6.11 13.37
N LYS A 58 33.86 5.80 13.04
CA LYS A 58 34.93 6.78 12.89
C LYS A 58 34.85 7.44 11.52
N ASN A 59 34.97 8.76 11.48
CA ASN A 59 35.00 9.55 10.25
C ASN A 59 36.14 10.58 10.31
N GLU A 60 36.73 10.83 9.16
CA GLU A 60 37.66 11.94 8.93
C GLU A 60 36.91 12.94 8.05
N THR A 61 36.94 14.21 8.41
CA THR A 61 36.20 15.28 7.74
C THR A 61 37.05 16.52 7.68
N SER A 62 37.13 17.15 6.51
CA SER A 62 37.83 18.41 6.35
C SER A 62 37.00 19.44 5.60
N LEU A 63 37.30 20.70 5.89
CA LEU A 63 36.62 21.88 5.35
C LEU A 63 37.67 22.95 5.09
N THR A 64 37.69 23.48 3.87
CA THR A 64 38.48 24.63 3.46
C THR A 64 37.55 25.82 3.26
N ILE A 65 37.89 26.94 3.90
CA ILE A 65 37.20 28.21 3.75
C ILE A 65 38.18 29.31 3.36
N ASN A 66 37.71 30.27 2.57
CA ASN A 66 38.52 31.44 2.21
C ASN A 66 38.58 32.47 3.37
N ASN A 67 39.36 33.53 3.18
CA ASN A 67 39.49 34.62 4.17
C ASN A 67 38.22 35.41 4.47
N GLU A 68 37.19 35.34 3.63
CA GLU A 68 35.89 35.95 3.89
C GLU A 68 34.98 35.07 4.76
N GLY A 69 35.36 33.79 4.91
CA GLY A 69 34.63 32.74 5.62
C GLY A 69 33.75 31.87 4.72
N ASN A 70 33.84 32.02 3.39
CA ASN A 70 33.02 31.29 2.43
C ASN A 70 33.56 29.88 2.18
N TYR A 71 32.67 28.95 1.87
CA TYR A 71 32.97 27.57 1.54
C TYR A 71 33.75 27.46 0.22
N GLU A 72 34.89 26.77 0.24
CA GLU A 72 35.64 26.46 -0.98
C GLU A 72 35.59 24.97 -1.31
N HIS A 73 35.90 24.13 -0.32
CA HIS A 73 36.01 22.69 -0.50
C HIS A 73 35.75 21.95 0.81
N SER A 74 35.31 20.71 0.71
CA SER A 74 35.27 19.80 1.85
C SER A 74 35.49 18.37 1.40
N SER A 75 35.92 17.53 2.33
CA SER A 75 36.04 16.10 2.12
C SER A 75 35.55 15.34 3.36
N CYS A 76 35.09 14.11 3.18
CA CYS A 76 34.72 13.25 4.28
C CYS A 76 34.80 11.78 3.88
N THR A 77 35.25 10.91 4.79
CA THR A 77 35.32 9.46 4.55
C THR A 77 33.96 8.75 4.61
N CYS A 78 32.87 9.45 4.93
CA CYS A 78 31.54 8.85 4.98
C CYS A 78 30.95 8.65 3.57
N GLY A 79 30.13 7.60 3.39
CA GLY A 79 29.49 7.29 2.11
C GLY A 79 28.41 8.28 1.63
N PHE A 80 28.12 9.32 2.41
CA PHE A 80 27.13 10.36 2.07
C PHE A 80 27.76 11.62 1.50
N HIS A 81 29.09 11.74 1.55
CA HIS A 81 29.82 12.85 0.97
C HIS A 81 30.12 12.53 -0.50
N ASN A 82 29.84 13.47 -1.41
CA ASN A 82 30.10 13.28 -2.83
C ASN A 82 30.53 14.58 -3.49
N SER A 83 30.96 14.52 -4.75
CA SER A 83 31.48 15.68 -5.48
C SER A 83 30.45 16.79 -5.74
N MET A 84 29.16 16.54 -5.49
CA MET A 84 28.06 17.48 -5.73
C MET A 84 27.46 18.05 -4.45
N GLU A 85 27.67 17.42 -3.28
CA GLU A 85 27.01 17.83 -2.03
C GLU A 85 27.88 17.44 -0.80
N PRO A 86 28.10 18.37 0.14
CA PRO A 86 28.74 18.03 1.41
C PRO A 86 27.85 17.12 2.27
N CYS A 87 28.48 16.33 3.14
CA CYS A 87 27.77 15.51 4.11
C CYS A 87 27.51 16.28 5.41
N GLY A 88 26.62 15.76 6.25
CA GLY A 88 26.29 16.39 7.53
C GLY A 88 27.48 16.64 8.46
N HIS A 89 28.55 15.85 8.37
CA HIS A 89 29.77 16.06 9.19
C HIS A 89 30.46 17.39 8.89
N VAL A 90 30.41 17.87 7.65
CA VAL A 90 30.99 19.16 7.25
C VAL A 90 30.28 20.31 7.96
N TRP A 91 28.94 20.25 8.01
CA TRP A 91 28.16 21.23 8.76
C TRP A 91 28.42 21.13 10.26
N GLN A 92 28.50 19.92 10.82
CA GLN A 92 28.79 19.74 12.24
C GLN A 92 30.18 20.27 12.61
N LEU A 93 31.19 20.06 11.77
CA LEU A 93 32.54 20.60 11.93
C LEU A 93 32.53 22.14 11.93
N ALA A 94 31.94 22.75 10.90
CA ALA A 94 31.81 24.21 10.81
C ALA A 94 31.07 24.79 12.03
N LYS A 95 29.96 24.16 12.42
CA LYS A 95 29.15 24.58 13.55
C LYS A 95 29.90 24.46 14.88
N TYR A 96 30.69 23.40 15.06
CA TYR A 96 31.52 23.22 16.25
C TYR A 96 32.57 24.31 16.38
N VAL A 97 33.24 24.65 15.28
CA VAL A 97 34.24 25.72 15.24
C VAL A 97 33.62 27.07 15.60
N ILE A 98 32.42 27.37 15.08
CA ILE A 98 31.68 28.60 15.40
C ILE A 98 31.25 28.61 16.88
N ASP A 99 30.63 27.53 17.37
CA ASP A 99 30.06 27.49 18.73
C ASP A 99 31.10 27.54 19.84
N ASN A 100 32.36 27.21 19.53
CA ASN A 100 33.48 27.24 20.47
C ASN A 100 34.46 28.39 20.17
N ASP A 101 34.10 29.31 19.26
CA ASP A 101 34.92 30.48 18.89
C ASP A 101 36.38 30.13 18.55
N LEU A 102 36.62 29.01 17.84
CA LEU A 102 37.98 28.55 17.56
C LEU A 102 38.66 29.41 16.48
N GLU A 103 39.97 29.64 16.63
CA GLU A 103 40.76 30.49 15.73
C GLU A 103 41.97 29.73 15.17
N THR A 104 42.43 30.10 13.97
CA THR A 104 43.66 29.55 13.41
C THR A 104 44.90 30.22 14.03
N PRO A 105 45.97 29.47 14.37
CA PRO A 105 46.06 28.01 14.40
C PRO A 105 45.38 27.41 15.63
N TYR A 106 44.82 26.22 15.50
CA TYR A 106 44.25 25.47 16.61
C TYR A 106 44.60 24.00 16.51
N GLU A 107 44.93 23.38 17.63
CA GLU A 107 45.08 21.95 17.78
C GLU A 107 44.27 21.51 19.00
N TYR A 108 43.42 20.53 18.82
CA TYR A 108 42.60 19.99 19.89
C TYR A 108 43.42 19.12 20.82
N GLU A 109 43.65 19.60 22.05
CA GLU A 109 44.21 18.79 23.11
C GLU A 109 43.14 17.86 23.70
N LYS A 110 43.32 16.56 23.51
CA LYS A 110 42.44 15.55 24.09
C LYS A 110 42.67 15.50 25.61
N ASP A 111 41.69 16.00 26.34
CA ASP A 111 41.62 15.94 27.79
C ASP A 111 41.43 14.47 28.24
N GLU A 112 42.51 13.81 28.69
CA GLU A 112 42.48 12.40 29.14
C GLU A 112 41.58 12.19 30.38
N ASP A 113 41.29 13.26 31.15
CA ASP A 113 40.55 13.22 32.42
C ASP A 113 39.03 13.48 32.29
N LYS A 114 38.50 13.72 31.08
CA LYS A 114 37.03 13.77 30.86
C LYS A 114 36.46 12.35 30.92
N GLU A 115 36.06 11.93 32.12
CA GLU A 115 35.62 10.59 32.55
C GLU A 115 34.57 9.85 31.69
N GLU A 116 33.90 10.50 30.73
CA GLU A 116 32.92 9.88 29.82
C GLU A 116 33.51 9.78 28.40
N THR A 117 34.26 8.70 28.15
CA THR A 117 34.70 8.35 26.79
C THR A 117 33.47 8.15 25.89
N VAL A 118 33.61 8.41 24.59
CA VAL A 118 32.57 8.17 23.58
C VAL A 118 31.94 6.79 23.70
N GLU A 119 32.77 5.78 23.96
CA GLU A 119 32.36 4.40 24.21
C GLU A 119 31.42 4.30 25.42
N LYS A 120 31.77 4.92 26.56
CA LYS A 120 30.89 4.96 27.75
C LYS A 120 29.58 5.70 27.46
N TYR A 121 29.59 6.77 26.67
CA TYR A 121 28.36 7.47 26.25
C TYR A 121 27.46 6.56 25.41
N PHE A 122 28.00 5.86 24.40
CA PHE A 122 27.24 4.92 23.58
C PHE A 122 26.76 3.70 24.37
N GLU A 123 27.57 3.17 25.27
CA GLU A 123 27.18 2.08 26.18
C GLU A 123 26.04 2.50 27.09
N LYS A 124 26.13 3.68 27.71
CA LYS A 124 25.09 4.23 28.60
C LYS A 124 23.81 4.49 27.83
N ARG A 125 23.89 5.12 26.65
CA ARG A 125 22.73 5.34 25.77
C ARG A 125 22.09 4.02 25.34
N SER A 126 22.89 3.04 24.95
CA SER A 126 22.40 1.71 24.57
C SER A 126 21.69 1.02 25.74
N LYS A 127 22.28 1.04 26.95
CA LYS A 127 21.65 0.54 28.18
C LYS A 127 20.32 1.24 28.46
N THR A 128 20.28 2.57 28.43
CA THR A 128 19.05 3.34 28.65
C THR A 128 17.97 3.04 27.61
N VAL A 129 18.35 2.92 26.33
CA VAL A 129 17.40 2.53 25.27
C VAL A 129 16.87 1.12 25.50
N GLN A 130 17.73 0.17 25.87
CA GLN A 130 17.32 -1.21 26.17
C GLN A 130 16.42 -1.27 27.41
N GLU A 131 16.70 -0.49 28.45
CA GLU A 131 15.86 -0.37 29.65
C GLU A 131 14.48 0.21 29.30
N ILE A 132 14.42 1.23 28.44
CA ILE A 132 13.15 1.80 27.95
C ILE A 132 12.36 0.77 27.14
N ILE A 133 13.01 0.04 26.21
CA ILE A 133 12.37 -0.99 25.41
C ILE A 133 11.85 -2.15 26.27
N ASN A 134 12.62 -2.54 27.30
CA ASN A 134 12.26 -3.63 28.21
C ASN A 134 11.22 -3.21 29.25
N ASN A 135 10.94 -1.91 29.40
CA ASN A 135 9.94 -1.41 30.32
C ASN A 135 8.53 -1.85 29.88
N GLU A 136 7.83 -2.56 30.76
CA GLU A 136 6.47 -3.06 30.52
C GLU A 136 5.49 -1.94 30.16
N TRP A 137 5.62 -0.76 30.76
CA TRP A 137 4.79 0.40 30.42
C TRP A 137 5.01 0.86 28.96
N PHE A 138 6.27 0.85 28.49
CA PHE A 138 6.58 1.23 27.11
C PHE A 138 6.09 0.18 26.11
N LYS A 139 6.18 -1.11 26.46
CA LYS A 139 5.58 -2.20 25.68
C LYS A 139 4.07 -2.07 25.60
N GLU A 140 3.39 -1.74 26.70
CA GLU A 140 1.94 -1.51 26.71
C GLU A 140 1.56 -0.27 25.89
N ILE A 141 2.31 0.83 25.93
CA ILE A 141 2.07 1.99 25.04
C ILE A 141 2.26 1.63 23.57
N LEU A 142 3.34 0.91 23.23
CA LEU A 142 3.57 0.44 21.86
C LEU A 142 2.44 -0.47 21.41
N LYS A 143 1.98 -1.37 22.28
CA LYS A 143 0.86 -2.25 22.02
C LYS A 143 -0.44 -1.47 21.85
N GLU A 144 -0.71 -0.46 22.67
CA GLU A 144 -1.86 0.44 22.51
C GLU A 144 -1.79 1.24 21.19
N ASP A 145 -0.63 1.81 20.83
CA ASP A 145 -0.43 2.53 19.56
C ASP A 145 -0.50 1.60 18.35
N ILE A 146 -0.01 0.36 18.46
CA ILE A 146 -0.17 -0.68 17.45
C ILE A 146 -1.63 -1.10 17.37
N ILE A 147 -2.35 -1.28 18.48
CA ILE A 147 -3.78 -1.59 18.50
C ILE A 147 -4.61 -0.43 17.94
N ASP A 148 -4.26 0.83 18.22
CA ASP A 148 -4.90 2.01 17.65
C ASP A 148 -4.65 2.10 16.12
N LYS A 149 -3.42 1.85 15.68
CA LYS A 149 -3.08 1.79 14.24
C LYS A 149 -3.72 0.60 13.54
N LEU A 150 -3.79 -0.56 14.18
CA LEU A 150 -4.43 -1.77 13.67
C LEU A 150 -5.96 -1.64 13.67
N SER A 151 -6.56 -1.03 14.70
CA SER A 151 -8.01 -0.76 14.75
C SER A 151 -8.43 0.26 13.68
N LYS A 152 -7.58 1.26 13.38
CA LYS A 152 -7.75 2.14 12.21
C LYS A 152 -7.64 1.40 10.87
N ILE A 153 -6.96 0.25 10.83
CA ILE A 153 -6.93 -0.66 9.67
C ILE A 153 -8.13 -1.63 9.68
N GLU A 154 -8.60 -2.07 10.84
CA GLU A 154 -9.62 -3.11 11.02
C GLU A 154 -11.08 -2.62 11.08
N THR A 155 -11.37 -1.34 11.30
CA THR A 155 -12.79 -0.90 11.40
C THR A 155 -13.42 -0.43 10.09
N SER A 156 -12.71 -0.57 8.97
CA SER A 156 -13.23 -0.14 7.68
C SER A 156 -13.35 -1.33 6.75
N SER A 157 -14.39 -2.11 7.01
CA SER A 157 -14.73 -3.31 6.26
C SER A 157 -14.84 -2.97 4.77
N LEU A 158 -13.97 -3.58 3.97
CA LEU A 158 -13.90 -3.38 2.54
C LEU A 158 -15.11 -4.04 1.88
N ASN A 159 -15.87 -3.26 1.12
CA ASN A 159 -17.01 -3.73 0.35
C ASN A 159 -16.55 -4.18 -1.03
N LEU A 160 -17.08 -5.31 -1.46
CA LEU A 160 -17.07 -5.80 -2.82
C LEU A 160 -18.51 -5.70 -3.35
N VAL A 161 -18.80 -4.71 -4.17
CA VAL A 161 -20.15 -4.45 -4.67
C VAL A 161 -20.33 -5.14 -6.02
N PRO A 162 -21.27 -6.09 -6.15
CA PRO A 162 -21.56 -6.77 -7.40
C PRO A 162 -22.48 -5.92 -8.29
N SER A 163 -22.31 -6.03 -9.61
CA SER A 163 -23.19 -5.44 -10.60
C SER A 163 -23.50 -6.48 -11.68
N ILE A 164 -24.79 -6.71 -11.92
CA ILE A 164 -25.24 -7.73 -12.88
C ILE A 164 -25.51 -7.07 -14.23
N GLU A 165 -24.93 -7.66 -15.28
CA GLU A 165 -25.20 -7.29 -16.67
C GLU A 165 -25.88 -8.44 -17.40
N PHE A 166 -27.03 -8.17 -18.02
CA PHE A 166 -27.70 -9.10 -18.91
C PHE A 166 -27.31 -8.80 -20.35
N ASP A 167 -26.85 -9.81 -21.09
CA ASP A 167 -26.52 -9.63 -22.51
C ASP A 167 -27.81 -9.47 -23.32
N GLY A 168 -28.01 -8.29 -23.93
CA GLY A 168 -29.24 -7.93 -24.63
C GLY A 168 -29.44 -8.63 -25.99
N LEU A 169 -28.49 -9.46 -26.42
CA LEU A 169 -28.53 -10.13 -27.72
C LEU A 169 -28.95 -11.60 -27.60
N HIS A 170 -30.11 -11.87 -28.21
CA HIS A 170 -30.71 -13.13 -28.63
C HIS A 170 -29.92 -14.43 -28.37
N SER A 171 -30.09 -15.04 -27.20
CA SER A 171 -30.12 -16.50 -27.07
C SER A 171 -31.08 -16.88 -25.94
N SER A 172 -31.74 -18.03 -26.07
CA SER A 172 -32.69 -18.57 -25.09
C SER A 172 -32.04 -19.01 -23.76
N ARG A 173 -30.71 -18.85 -23.63
CA ARG A 173 -29.92 -19.17 -22.42
C ARG A 173 -28.93 -18.06 -22.07
N ASN A 174 -29.40 -16.81 -22.01
CA ASN A 174 -28.54 -15.70 -21.61
C ASN A 174 -28.38 -15.70 -20.08
N PHE A 175 -27.32 -16.36 -19.61
CA PHE A 175 -26.89 -16.21 -18.23
C PHE A 175 -26.38 -14.79 -17.97
N PRO A 176 -26.61 -14.23 -16.78
CA PRO A 176 -26.08 -12.92 -16.43
C PRO A 176 -24.55 -12.95 -16.31
N LYS A 177 -23.95 -11.77 -16.35
CA LYS A 177 -22.53 -11.54 -16.09
C LYS A 177 -22.39 -10.70 -14.84
N ILE A 178 -21.40 -10.98 -14.01
CA ILE A 178 -21.14 -10.19 -12.80
C ILE A 178 -19.86 -9.38 -12.99
N LYS A 179 -19.96 -8.09 -12.67
CA LYS A 179 -18.81 -7.20 -12.45
C LYS A 179 -18.73 -6.82 -10.99
N PHE A 180 -17.54 -6.46 -10.55
CA PHE A 180 -17.30 -6.05 -9.17
C PHE A 180 -16.64 -4.67 -9.09
N LYS A 181 -17.07 -3.90 -8.10
CA LYS A 181 -16.35 -2.73 -7.61
C LYS A 181 -15.91 -2.97 -6.17
N ILE A 182 -14.84 -2.31 -5.77
CA ILE A 182 -14.26 -2.47 -4.43
C ILE A 182 -14.10 -1.11 -3.76
N GLY A 183 -14.38 -1.02 -2.47
CA GLY A 183 -14.22 0.24 -1.75
C GLY A 183 -14.88 0.27 -0.39
N LYS A 184 -14.86 1.45 0.24
CA LYS A 184 -15.52 1.70 1.52
C LYS A 184 -16.72 2.61 1.26
N ASP A 185 -16.47 3.91 1.18
CA ASP A 185 -17.46 4.92 0.78
C ASP A 185 -17.46 5.14 -0.75
N LYS A 186 -16.26 5.20 -1.32
CA LYS A 186 -16.03 5.36 -2.76
C LYS A 186 -15.65 4.03 -3.37
N LEU A 187 -16.36 3.65 -4.43
CA LEU A 187 -16.18 2.39 -5.14
C LEU A 187 -15.25 2.56 -6.35
N TYR A 188 -14.34 1.60 -6.53
CA TYR A 188 -13.35 1.57 -7.60
C TYR A 188 -13.55 0.33 -8.47
N THR A 189 -13.34 0.49 -9.77
CA THR A 189 -13.47 -0.61 -10.73
C THR A 189 -12.31 -1.59 -10.58
N ILE A 190 -12.64 -2.87 -10.41
CA ILE A 190 -11.67 -3.96 -10.53
C ILE A 190 -11.44 -4.22 -12.02
N ARG A 191 -10.19 -4.15 -12.48
CA ARG A 191 -9.85 -4.32 -13.91
C ARG A 191 -9.52 -5.76 -14.28
N ASP A 192 -9.06 -6.52 -13.30
CA ASP A 192 -8.66 -7.91 -13.46
C ASP A 192 -8.91 -8.62 -12.11
N ILE A 193 -9.97 -9.43 -12.07
CA ILE A 193 -10.39 -10.13 -10.86
C ILE A 193 -9.29 -11.09 -10.40
N TYR A 194 -8.63 -11.78 -11.34
CA TYR A 194 -7.64 -12.79 -10.98
C TYR A 194 -6.43 -12.18 -10.30
N SER A 195 -5.83 -11.14 -10.89
CA SER A 195 -4.62 -10.52 -10.33
C SER A 195 -4.88 -9.55 -9.19
N GLN A 196 -6.02 -8.84 -9.19
CA GLN A 196 -6.30 -7.82 -8.17
C GLN A 196 -7.05 -8.37 -6.96
N ILE A 197 -7.75 -9.50 -7.09
CA ILE A 197 -8.50 -10.13 -6.00
C ILE A 197 -7.87 -11.47 -5.62
N ILE A 198 -7.88 -12.46 -6.53
CA ILE A 198 -7.51 -13.84 -6.17
C ILE A 198 -6.05 -13.96 -5.74
N ILE A 199 -5.11 -13.56 -6.60
CA ILE A 199 -3.67 -13.59 -6.26
C ILE A 199 -3.39 -12.66 -5.08
N ALA A 200 -3.94 -11.46 -5.11
CA ALA A 200 -3.68 -10.45 -4.09
C ALA A 200 -4.11 -10.92 -2.68
N ILE A 201 -5.23 -11.63 -2.57
CA ILE A 201 -5.69 -12.20 -1.30
C ILE A 201 -4.81 -13.37 -0.88
N LYS A 202 -4.50 -14.28 -1.81
CA LYS A 202 -3.64 -15.44 -1.56
C LYS A 202 -2.27 -15.02 -1.01
N ASP A 203 -1.66 -14.03 -1.63
CA ASP A 203 -0.31 -13.56 -1.33
C ASP A 203 -0.31 -12.42 -0.29
N LYS A 204 -1.49 -12.01 0.19
CA LYS A 204 -1.68 -10.93 1.18
C LYS A 204 -1.04 -9.61 0.76
N GLU A 205 -1.19 -9.26 -0.51
CA GLU A 205 -0.55 -8.10 -1.12
C GLU A 205 -1.27 -6.79 -0.77
N PHE A 206 -0.52 -5.69 -0.80
CA PHE A 206 -1.12 -4.36 -0.86
C PHE A 206 -1.51 -4.03 -2.30
N LYS A 207 -2.78 -3.70 -2.53
CA LYS A 207 -3.27 -3.22 -3.83
C LYS A 207 -3.73 -1.79 -3.76
N ASN A 208 -3.54 -1.10 -4.88
CA ASN A 208 -4.01 0.26 -5.12
C ASN A 208 -5.08 0.21 -6.23
N PHE A 209 -6.30 0.61 -5.90
CA PHE A 209 -7.44 0.64 -6.84
C PHE A 209 -7.76 2.07 -7.34
N GLY A 210 -7.04 3.07 -6.85
CA GLY A 210 -7.16 4.48 -7.23
C GLY A 210 -6.42 5.39 -6.25
N LYS A 211 -6.38 6.71 -6.53
CA LYS A 211 -5.56 7.67 -5.76
C LYS A 211 -5.73 7.59 -4.23
N GLU A 212 -6.93 7.24 -3.75
CA GLU A 212 -7.32 7.29 -2.34
C GLU A 212 -7.54 5.89 -1.73
N LEU A 213 -7.47 4.80 -2.51
CA LEU A 213 -7.73 3.45 -2.02
C LEU A 213 -6.52 2.54 -2.19
N LYS A 214 -5.71 2.48 -1.12
CA LYS A 214 -4.64 1.51 -0.92
C LYS A 214 -5.03 0.60 0.24
N VAL A 215 -5.15 -0.68 -0.01
CA VAL A 215 -5.65 -1.67 0.96
C VAL A 215 -4.74 -2.88 1.01
N SER A 216 -4.62 -3.48 2.21
CA SER A 216 -4.05 -4.82 2.34
C SER A 216 -5.13 -5.84 2.00
N MET A 217 -4.84 -6.73 1.06
CA MET A 217 -5.80 -7.73 0.58
C MET A 217 -5.83 -8.92 1.54
N HIS A 218 -6.26 -8.71 2.78
CA HIS A 218 -6.59 -9.80 3.69
C HIS A 218 -8.05 -10.19 3.54
N TYR A 219 -8.35 -11.49 3.51
CA TYR A 219 -9.74 -11.98 3.49
C TYR A 219 -10.59 -11.39 4.64
N ASN A 220 -10.01 -11.25 5.83
CA ASN A 220 -10.69 -10.69 7.00
C ASN A 220 -10.92 -9.18 6.92
N ALA A 221 -10.31 -8.47 5.96
CA ALA A 221 -10.54 -7.04 5.77
C ALA A 221 -11.89 -6.73 5.10
N PHE A 222 -12.58 -7.74 4.56
CA PHE A 222 -13.85 -7.59 3.86
C PHE A 222 -15.05 -7.70 4.81
N THR A 223 -16.19 -7.11 4.44
CA THR A 223 -17.46 -7.36 5.14
C THR A 223 -17.86 -8.84 5.01
N ASP A 224 -18.73 -9.31 5.90
CA ASP A 224 -19.19 -10.70 5.86
C ASP A 224 -19.92 -11.05 4.57
N PHE A 225 -20.68 -10.12 3.99
CA PHE A 225 -21.28 -10.32 2.67
C PHE A 225 -20.20 -10.40 1.57
N SER A 226 -19.22 -9.50 1.59
CA SER A 226 -18.13 -9.53 0.61
C SER A 226 -17.23 -10.76 0.74
N LYS A 227 -17.08 -11.34 1.93
CA LYS A 227 -16.43 -12.65 2.11
C LYS A 227 -17.17 -13.76 1.36
N LYS A 228 -18.50 -13.83 1.45
CA LYS A 228 -19.31 -14.79 0.66
C LYS A 228 -19.07 -14.62 -0.85
N GLN A 229 -19.00 -13.37 -1.31
CA GLN A 229 -18.72 -13.08 -2.73
C GLN A 229 -17.30 -13.49 -3.14
N LEU A 230 -16.31 -13.29 -2.26
CA LEU A 230 -14.94 -13.74 -2.49
C LEU A 230 -14.86 -15.26 -2.58
N ASP A 231 -15.54 -15.99 -1.70
CA ASP A 231 -15.60 -17.45 -1.74
C ASP A 231 -16.20 -17.93 -3.06
N PHE A 232 -17.28 -17.28 -3.53
CA PHE A 232 -17.88 -17.55 -4.83
C PHE A 232 -16.89 -17.30 -5.99
N ILE A 233 -16.19 -16.16 -6.01
CA ILE A 233 -15.20 -15.81 -7.03
C ILE A 233 -14.04 -16.82 -7.05
N ILE A 234 -13.55 -17.22 -5.87
CA ILE A 234 -12.43 -18.17 -5.75
C ILE A 234 -12.87 -19.56 -6.21
N LYS A 235 -14.06 -20.01 -5.81
CA LYS A 235 -14.62 -21.30 -6.23
C LYS A 235 -14.81 -21.40 -7.74
N TYR A 236 -15.24 -20.31 -8.37
CA TYR A 236 -15.53 -20.24 -9.81
C TYR A 236 -14.52 -19.41 -10.59
N SER A 237 -13.24 -19.43 -10.19
CA SER A 237 -12.18 -18.64 -10.84
C SER A 237 -12.03 -18.92 -12.34
N ASP A 238 -12.32 -20.15 -12.76
CA ASP A 238 -12.26 -20.57 -14.17
C ASP A 238 -13.39 -19.96 -15.01
N SER A 239 -14.42 -19.40 -14.36
CA SER A 239 -15.50 -18.66 -15.01
C SER A 239 -15.18 -17.17 -15.19
N ILE A 240 -13.97 -16.71 -14.82
CA ILE A 240 -13.51 -15.36 -15.14
C ILE A 240 -13.27 -15.25 -16.64
N ASN A 241 -13.88 -14.27 -17.27
CA ASN A 241 -13.80 -14.10 -18.71
C ASN A 241 -12.37 -13.79 -19.17
N GLN A 242 -11.83 -14.61 -20.06
CA GLN A 242 -10.44 -14.51 -20.52
C GLN A 242 -10.14 -13.20 -21.27
N PHE A 243 -11.13 -12.67 -22.01
CA PHE A 243 -10.98 -11.44 -22.79
C PHE A 243 -11.30 -10.19 -21.97
N LYS A 244 -12.26 -10.30 -21.06
CA LYS A 244 -12.71 -9.22 -20.17
C LYS A 244 -12.53 -9.66 -18.72
N LYS A 245 -11.28 -9.63 -18.25
CA LYS A 245 -10.85 -10.13 -16.92
C LYS A 245 -11.55 -9.49 -15.71
N ASN A 246 -12.36 -8.46 -15.92
CA ASN A 246 -13.20 -7.83 -14.91
C ASN A 246 -14.62 -8.42 -14.82
N ILE A 247 -14.91 -9.49 -15.58
CA ILE A 247 -16.23 -10.13 -15.65
C ILE A 247 -16.12 -11.59 -15.21
N LEU A 248 -17.08 -12.00 -14.39
CA LEU A 248 -17.37 -13.40 -14.09
C LEU A 248 -18.60 -13.84 -14.88
N ASP A 249 -18.46 -14.87 -15.72
CA ASP A 249 -19.54 -15.41 -16.54
C ASP A 249 -20.36 -16.43 -15.72
N LEU A 250 -21.69 -16.24 -15.64
CA LEU A 250 -22.56 -17.24 -15.04
C LEU A 250 -22.97 -18.31 -16.05
N ASN A 251 -23.23 -19.52 -15.55
CA ASN A 251 -23.66 -20.68 -16.34
C ASN A 251 -24.33 -21.73 -15.44
N GLU A 252 -24.84 -22.81 -16.05
CA GLU A 252 -25.54 -23.90 -15.35
C GLU A 252 -24.79 -24.43 -14.11
N ASN A 253 -23.45 -24.39 -14.08
CA ASN A 253 -22.65 -24.94 -12.98
C ASN A 253 -22.46 -24.00 -11.79
N ASN A 254 -22.76 -22.70 -11.94
CA ASN A 254 -22.53 -21.69 -10.90
C ASN A 254 -23.78 -20.88 -10.54
N MET A 255 -24.90 -21.08 -11.24
CA MET A 255 -26.15 -20.34 -10.98
C MET A 255 -26.77 -20.62 -9.61
N ASP A 256 -26.76 -21.88 -9.13
CA ASP A 256 -27.35 -22.22 -7.84
C ASP A 256 -26.58 -21.54 -6.69
N ASP A 257 -25.25 -21.62 -6.74
CA ASP A 257 -24.37 -20.95 -5.79
C ASP A 257 -24.45 -19.43 -5.91
N PHE A 258 -24.66 -18.90 -7.11
CA PHE A 258 -24.94 -17.49 -7.33
C PHE A 258 -26.20 -17.08 -6.57
N TYR A 259 -27.34 -17.74 -6.78
CA TYR A 259 -28.55 -17.42 -6.03
C TYR A 259 -28.32 -17.50 -4.52
N ASN A 260 -27.70 -18.57 -4.02
CA ASN A 260 -27.40 -18.70 -2.58
C ASN A 260 -26.48 -17.59 -2.04
N THR A 261 -25.55 -17.10 -2.85
CA THR A 261 -24.59 -16.06 -2.45
C THR A 261 -25.25 -14.68 -2.42
N TYR A 262 -26.11 -14.38 -3.39
CA TYR A 262 -26.66 -13.04 -3.61
C TYR A 262 -28.13 -12.89 -3.21
N PHE A 263 -28.79 -13.94 -2.70
CA PHE A 263 -30.19 -13.88 -2.29
C PHE A 263 -30.46 -12.77 -1.25
N ASP A 264 -29.61 -12.70 -0.22
CA ASP A 264 -29.68 -11.69 0.84
C ASP A 264 -28.77 -10.48 0.55
N ASN A 265 -28.61 -10.10 -0.72
CA ASN A 265 -27.72 -9.00 -1.09
C ASN A 265 -28.14 -7.67 -0.44
N PRO A 266 -27.27 -6.99 0.33
CA PRO A 266 -27.60 -5.73 0.98
C PRO A 266 -27.60 -4.51 0.04
N TYR A 267 -27.28 -4.69 -1.25
CA TYR A 267 -27.23 -3.62 -2.23
C TYR A 267 -28.48 -3.62 -3.12
N ASP A 268 -29.08 -2.44 -3.32
CA ASP A 268 -30.28 -2.23 -4.15
C ASP A 268 -30.11 -2.61 -5.64
N GLU A 269 -28.89 -2.90 -6.08
CA GLU A 269 -28.57 -3.27 -7.47
C GLU A 269 -28.99 -4.71 -7.83
N ILE A 270 -29.25 -5.58 -6.84
CA ILE A 270 -29.77 -6.94 -7.07
C ILE A 270 -30.95 -7.16 -6.13
N ILE A 271 -32.16 -6.93 -6.64
CA ILE A 271 -33.42 -7.25 -5.95
C ILE A 271 -33.99 -8.47 -6.63
N PHE A 272 -34.02 -9.60 -5.92
CA PHE A 272 -34.78 -10.77 -6.35
C PHE A 272 -36.17 -10.68 -5.73
N GLU A 273 -37.21 -10.64 -6.56
CA GLU A 273 -38.59 -10.66 -6.09
C GLU A 273 -39.06 -12.11 -5.94
N GLU A 274 -39.97 -12.40 -5.00
CA GLU A 274 -40.58 -13.74 -4.83
C GLU A 274 -41.23 -14.23 -6.14
N GLU A 275 -41.60 -13.29 -7.01
CA GLU A 275 -42.19 -13.50 -8.33
C GLU A 275 -41.19 -14.06 -9.35
N ASP A 276 -39.88 -13.76 -9.21
CA ASP A 276 -38.82 -14.27 -10.07
C ASP A 276 -38.62 -15.79 -9.95
N PHE A 277 -39.09 -16.38 -8.85
CA PHE A 277 -38.97 -17.82 -8.54
C PHE A 277 -40.29 -18.60 -8.67
N LYS A 278 -41.40 -17.96 -9.10
CA LYS A 278 -42.69 -18.64 -9.27
C LYS A 278 -42.68 -19.54 -10.51
N ILE A 279 -42.40 -20.82 -10.29
CA ILE A 279 -42.43 -21.87 -11.31
C ILE A 279 -43.82 -22.53 -11.33
N GLU A 280 -44.42 -22.63 -12.51
CA GLU A 280 -45.65 -23.35 -12.79
C GLU A 280 -45.35 -24.64 -13.56
N LEU A 281 -45.95 -25.75 -13.14
CA LEU A 281 -45.96 -27.00 -13.89
C LEU A 281 -47.11 -26.96 -14.90
N ILE A 282 -46.78 -26.95 -16.18
CA ILE A 282 -47.74 -26.98 -17.27
C ILE A 282 -47.80 -28.40 -17.83
N ILE A 283 -49.03 -28.93 -17.93
CA ILE A 283 -49.33 -30.21 -18.56
C ILE A 283 -50.32 -29.92 -19.68
N GLU A 284 -49.84 -29.89 -20.93
CA GLU A 284 -50.64 -29.61 -22.11
C GLU A 284 -50.83 -30.88 -22.95
N LYS A 285 -52.06 -31.16 -23.37
CA LYS A 285 -52.36 -32.28 -24.26
C LYS A 285 -52.25 -31.81 -25.71
N ILE A 286 -51.27 -32.34 -26.45
CA ILE A 286 -51.09 -32.08 -27.88
C ILE A 286 -51.34 -33.39 -28.63
N ASP A 287 -52.46 -33.43 -29.36
CA ASP A 287 -52.96 -34.61 -30.09
C ASP A 287 -53.02 -35.89 -29.23
N LYS A 288 -52.07 -36.81 -29.43
CA LYS A 288 -51.96 -38.12 -28.77
C LYS A 288 -51.01 -38.16 -27.57
N TYR A 289 -50.35 -37.04 -27.25
CA TYR A 289 -49.33 -36.98 -26.20
C TYR A 289 -49.62 -35.86 -25.20
N TYR A 290 -49.05 -36.00 -24.00
CA TYR A 290 -48.98 -34.91 -23.03
C TYR A 290 -47.56 -34.33 -23.06
N GLU A 291 -47.46 -33.02 -23.17
CA GLU A 291 -46.24 -32.27 -22.96
C GLU A 291 -46.24 -31.72 -21.54
N ILE A 292 -45.18 -32.01 -20.79
CA ILE A 292 -45.01 -31.57 -19.41
C ILE A 292 -43.77 -30.69 -19.36
N TYR A 293 -43.92 -29.45 -18.91
CA TYR A 293 -42.79 -28.54 -18.76
C TYR A 293 -43.00 -27.59 -17.57
N LEU A 294 -41.89 -27.11 -17.03
CA LEU A 294 -41.87 -26.08 -15.99
C LEU A 294 -41.70 -24.72 -16.66
N LYS A 295 -42.51 -23.74 -16.27
CA LYS A 295 -42.50 -22.39 -16.81
C LYS A 295 -42.43 -21.36 -15.68
N ASN A 296 -41.61 -20.33 -15.82
CA ASN A 296 -41.72 -19.16 -14.93
C ASN A 296 -43.03 -18.41 -15.25
N LYS A 297 -43.87 -18.20 -14.23
CA LYS A 297 -45.24 -17.70 -14.33
C LYS A 297 -45.36 -16.36 -15.08
N TYR A 298 -44.32 -15.53 -15.07
CA TYR A 298 -44.32 -14.20 -15.69
C TYR A 298 -43.51 -14.11 -17.00
N TYR A 299 -42.87 -15.20 -17.44
CA TYR A 299 -42.29 -15.26 -18.79
C TYR A 299 -43.40 -15.52 -19.82
N ASN A 300 -43.95 -14.45 -20.40
CA ASN A 300 -44.97 -14.56 -21.44
C ASN A 300 -44.38 -14.33 -22.84
N PRO A 301 -44.04 -15.38 -23.62
CA PRO A 301 -43.48 -15.20 -24.96
C PRO A 301 -44.42 -14.42 -25.90
N LYS A 302 -45.74 -14.49 -25.66
CA LYS A 302 -46.79 -13.89 -26.50
C LYS A 302 -46.88 -12.37 -26.43
N GLU A 303 -46.35 -11.72 -25.39
CA GLU A 303 -46.33 -10.23 -25.34
C GLU A 303 -45.26 -9.62 -26.25
N LYS A 304 -44.18 -10.36 -26.56
CA LYS A 304 -43.17 -9.93 -27.56
C LYS A 304 -43.55 -10.30 -29.00
N GLU A 305 -44.38 -11.32 -29.22
CA GLU A 305 -44.85 -11.74 -30.55
C GLU A 305 -45.70 -10.68 -31.27
N LYS A 306 -46.35 -9.75 -30.54
CA LYS A 306 -47.06 -8.62 -31.17
C LYS A 306 -46.15 -7.63 -31.92
N LYS A 307 -44.81 -7.74 -31.82
CA LYS A 307 -43.89 -6.80 -32.48
C LYS A 307 -43.03 -7.35 -33.61
N LYS A 308 -42.95 -8.66 -33.88
CA LYS A 308 -42.21 -9.15 -35.07
C LYS A 308 -42.80 -10.47 -35.59
N GLU A 309 -43.42 -10.39 -36.76
CA GLU A 309 -43.77 -11.56 -37.57
C GLU A 309 -42.52 -12.32 -38.06
N LYS A 310 -42.67 -13.65 -38.02
CA LYS A 310 -42.03 -14.70 -38.84
C LYS A 310 -40.50 -14.80 -38.83
N VAL A 311 -39.96 -15.73 -38.04
CA VAL A 311 -39.00 -16.77 -38.51
C VAL A 311 -39.15 -18.04 -37.64
N GLN A 312 -39.11 -19.18 -38.32
CA GLN A 312 -39.29 -20.57 -37.87
C GLN A 312 -38.44 -21.04 -36.67
N ASP A 313 -39.07 -21.94 -35.91
CA ASP A 313 -38.57 -22.78 -34.81
C ASP A 313 -37.15 -23.33 -34.95
N LYS A 314 -36.37 -23.17 -33.87
CA LYS A 314 -35.45 -24.20 -33.38
C LYS A 314 -35.57 -24.31 -31.86
N SER A 315 -36.30 -25.34 -31.44
CA SER A 315 -36.50 -25.81 -30.08
C SER A 315 -35.18 -26.12 -29.37
N ASP A 316 -35.00 -25.59 -28.15
CA ASP A 316 -33.98 -26.09 -27.21
C ASP A 316 -34.54 -26.15 -25.76
N TRP A 317 -35.75 -26.70 -25.64
CA TRP A 317 -36.41 -27.04 -24.38
C TRP A 317 -36.25 -28.55 -24.13
N ARG A 318 -35.84 -28.95 -22.92
CA ARG A 318 -35.75 -30.37 -22.55
C ARG A 318 -37.17 -30.94 -22.36
N SER A 319 -37.82 -31.35 -23.44
CA SER A 319 -39.08 -32.10 -23.39
C SER A 319 -38.79 -33.57 -23.05
N TYR A 320 -39.30 -34.07 -21.93
CA TYR A 320 -39.31 -35.52 -21.66
C TYR A 320 -40.61 -36.12 -22.23
N ARG A 321 -40.48 -36.91 -23.30
CA ARG A 321 -41.61 -37.65 -23.90
C ARG A 321 -41.74 -39.00 -23.22
N PHE A 322 -42.85 -39.23 -22.55
CA PHE A 322 -43.22 -40.56 -22.08
C PHE A 322 -44.24 -41.16 -23.06
N ASN A 323 -43.93 -42.34 -23.61
CA ASN A 323 -44.89 -43.13 -24.37
C ASN A 323 -45.78 -43.90 -23.39
N ASN A 324 -47.09 -43.93 -23.65
CA ASN A 324 -48.02 -44.80 -22.92
C ASN A 324 -47.65 -46.27 -23.16
N ILE A 325 -47.63 -47.07 -22.09
CA ILE A 325 -47.75 -48.54 -22.14
C ILE A 325 -49.21 -48.88 -22.42
#